data_AF-A0A948C5G5-F1
#
_entry.id   AF-A0A948C5G5-F1
#
_cell.length_a   1.000
_cell.length_b   1.000
_cell.length_c   1.000
_cell.angle_alpha   90.00
_cell.angle_beta   90.00
_cell.angle_gamma   90.00
#
_symmetry.space_group_name_H-M   'P 1'
#
loop_
_entity.id
_entity.type
_entity.pdbx_description
1 polymer ?
#
loop_
_entity_poly.entity_id
_entity_poly.type
_entity_poly.pdbx_seq_one_letter_code
_entity_poly.pdbx_strand_id
1 'polypeptide(L)' 'MLVQIIHVGEETGNISEVLKKMSYFYRDLLQTKIDILMAFLEPFMLAGVAVVIGLIVASIFLPMADLVNVIQ' A
#
# COMPACT_ATOMS: atom_id res chain seq x y z
N MET A 1 -3.40 22.92 -15.84
CA MET A 1 -4.55 23.00 -14.92
C MET A 1 -4.26 23.84 -13.68
N LEU A 2 -3.24 23.55 -12.86
CA LEU A 2 -2.98 24.31 -11.62
C LEU A 2 -2.85 25.84 -11.86
N VAL A 3 -2.09 26.21 -12.90
CA VAL A 3 -1.90 27.62 -13.30
C VAL A 3 -3.22 28.29 -13.70
N GLN A 4 -4.13 27.58 -14.38
CA GLN A 4 -5.45 28.12 -14.76
C GLN A 4 -6.37 28.33 -13.55
N ILE A 5 -6.34 27.41 -12.58
CA ILE A 5 -7.16 27.51 -11.37
C ILE A 5 -6.69 28.69 -10.51
N ILE A 6 -5.37 28.89 -10.41
CA ILE A 6 -4.79 30.04 -9.71
C ILE A 6 -5.10 31.34 -10.45
N HIS A 7 -4.98 31.37 -11.78
CA HIS A 7 -5.29 32.54 -12.60
C HIS A 7 -6.75 32.98 -12.48
N VAL A 8 -7.70 32.02 -12.49
CA VAL A 8 -9.13 32.31 -12.24
C VAL A 8 -9.37 32.82 -10.81
N GLY A 9 -8.62 32.28 -9.83
CA GLY A 9 -8.66 32.77 -8.45
C GLY A 9 -8.13 34.20 -8.30
N GLU A 10 -7.16 34.59 -9.13
CA GLU A 10 -6.59 35.93 -9.19
C GLU A 10 -7.54 36.91 -9.87
N GLU A 11 -8.13 36.55 -11.01
CA GLU A 11 -9.13 37.36 -11.74
C GLU A 11 -10.40 37.61 -10.92
N THR A 12 -10.79 36.67 -10.07
CA THR A 12 -11.97 36.79 -9.18
C THR A 12 -11.65 37.41 -7.82
N GLY A 13 -10.38 37.74 -7.55
CA GLY A 13 -9.93 38.29 -6.27
C GLY A 13 -9.97 37.31 -5.09
N ASN A 14 -10.22 36.01 -5.34
CA ASN A 14 -10.43 34.97 -4.32
C ASN A 14 -9.27 33.97 -4.22
N ILE A 15 -8.05 34.40 -4.53
CA ILE A 15 -6.86 33.54 -4.59
C ILE A 15 -6.63 32.75 -3.28
N SER A 16 -6.93 33.36 -2.12
CA SER A 16 -6.77 32.73 -0.81
C SER A 16 -7.70 31.53 -0.64
N GLU A 17 -8.95 31.63 -1.12
CA GLU A 17 -9.91 30.53 -1.07
C GLU A 17 -9.51 29.41 -2.03
N VAL A 18 -9.03 29.77 -3.22
CA VAL A 18 -8.56 28.81 -4.22
C VAL A 18 -7.35 28.01 -3.72
N LEU A 19 -6.35 28.68 -3.11
CA LEU A 19 -5.20 28.00 -2.51
C LEU A 19 -5.62 27.07 -1.37
N LYS A 20 -6.61 27.47 -0.56
CA LYS A 20 -7.13 26.66 0.53
C LYS A 20 -7.83 25.40 0.02
N LYS A 21 -8.67 25.53 -1.01
CA LYS A 21 -9.28 24.39 -1.72
C LYS A 21 -8.23 23.45 -2.31
N MET A 22 -7.14 23.98 -2.84
CA MET A 22 -6.06 23.16 -3.37
C MET A 22 -5.30 22.40 -2.29
N SER A 23 -5.04 23.02 -1.14
CA SER A 23 -4.46 22.34 0.01
C SER A 23 -5.32 21.14 0.45
N TYR A 24 -6.64 21.31 0.56
CA TYR A 24 -7.54 20.21 0.90
C TYR A 24 -7.57 19.11 -0.17
N PHE A 25 -7.61 19.48 -1.45
CA PHE A 25 -7.58 18.52 -2.54
C PHE A 25 -6.31 17.66 -2.54
N TYR A 26 -5.14 18.29 -2.39
CA TYR A 26 -3.88 17.54 -2.32
C TYR A 26 -3.78 16.68 -1.06
N ARG A 27 -4.32 17.15 0.08
CA ARG A 27 -4.42 16.33 1.30
C ARG A 27 -5.26 15.09 1.09
N ASP A 28 -6.41 15.21 0.45
CA ASP A 28 -7.32 14.09 0.17
C ASP A 28 -6.70 13.08 -0.81
N LEU A 29 -6.03 13.58 -1.86
CA LEU A 29 -5.25 12.75 -2.76
C LEU A 29 -4.10 12.02 -2.04
N LEU A 30 -3.41 12.70 -1.13
CA LEU A 30 -2.34 12.09 -0.34
C LEU A 30 -2.90 11.00 0.58
N GLN A 31 -4.00 11.28 1.28
CA GLN A 31 -4.65 10.31 2.15
C GLN A 31 -5.05 9.07 1.37
N THR A 32 -5.74 9.25 0.23
CA THR A 32 -6.11 8.14 -0.66
C THR A 32 -4.90 7.32 -1.11
N LYS A 33 -3.80 7.99 -1.47
CA LYS A 33 -2.55 7.31 -1.87
C LYS A 33 -1.92 6.52 -0.71
N ILE A 34 -1.96 7.06 0.50
CA ILE A 34 -1.48 6.38 1.71
C ILE A 34 -2.35 5.16 1.98
N ASP A 35 -3.67 5.29 1.89
CA ASP A 35 -4.60 4.18 2.14
C ASP A 35 -4.39 3.05 1.12
N ILE A 36 -4.20 3.38 -0.15
CA ILE A 36 -3.84 2.40 -1.18
C ILE A 36 -2.50 1.73 -0.85
N LEU A 37 -1.49 2.50 -0.46
CA LEU A 37 -0.18 1.95 -0.10
C LEU A 37 -0.29 0.99 1.10
N MET A 38 -1.08 1.34 2.11
CA MET A 38 -1.36 0.48 3.27
C MET A 38 -2.10 -0.80 2.85
N ALA A 39 -3.08 -0.69 1.95
CA ALA A 39 -3.81 -1.84 1.43
C ALA A 39 -2.92 -2.82 0.65
N PHE A 40 -1.86 -2.33 -0.01
CA PHE A 40 -0.85 -3.20 -0.62
C PHE A 40 0.15 -3.74 0.40
N LEU A 41 0.45 -3.02 1.49
CA LEU A 41 1.39 -3.48 2.51
C LEU A 41 0.89 -4.76 3.21
N GLU A 42 -0.42 -4.86 3.47
CA GLU A 42 -1.04 -6.02 4.11
C GLU A 42 -0.74 -7.36 3.39
N PRO A 43 -1.00 -7.55 2.08
CA PRO A 43 -0.70 -8.80 1.40
C PRO A 43 0.81 -9.10 1.33
N PHE A 44 1.68 -8.09 1.32
CA PHE A 44 3.13 -8.33 1.41
C PHE A 44 3.54 -8.91 2.77
N MET A 45 3.01 -8.37 3.86
CA MET A 45 3.25 -8.88 5.21
C MET A 45 2.73 -10.32 5.35
N LEU A 46 1.51 -10.59 4.87
CA LEU A 46 0.92 -11.93 4.87
C LEU A 46 1.73 -12.92 4.03
N ALA A 47 2.19 -12.52 2.84
CA ALA A 47 3.05 -13.35 2.00
C ALA A 47 4.37 -13.70 2.70
N GLY A 48 4.99 -12.72 3.39
CA GLY A 48 6.20 -12.96 4.19
C GLY A 48 5.98 -14.00 5.31
N VAL A 49 4.87 -13.87 6.04
CA VAL A 49 4.49 -14.86 7.08
C VAL A 49 4.24 -16.24 6.47
N ALA A 50 3.54 -16.32 5.34
CA ALA A 50 3.27 -17.58 4.65
C ALA A 50 4.56 -18.29 4.21
N VAL A 51 5.56 -17.55 3.73
CA VAL A 51 6.88 -18.10 3.39
C VAL A 51 7.57 -18.70 4.61
N VAL A 52 7.61 -17.95 5.73
CA VAL A 52 8.25 -18.43 6.97
C VAL A 52 7.58 -19.71 7.47
N ILE A 53 6.24 -19.74 7.51
CA ILE A 53 5.48 -20.93 7.90
C ILE A 53 5.74 -22.09 6.93
N GLY A 54 5.76 -21.81 5.61
CA GLY A 54 6.07 -22.81 4.59
C GLY A 54 7.43 -23.46 4.78
N LEU A 55 8.46 -22.69 5.13
CA LEU A 55 9.80 -23.22 5.44
C LEU A 55 9.81 -24.08 6.70
N ILE A 56 9.07 -23.69 7.74
CA ILE A 56 8.94 -24.49 8.97
C ILE A 56 8.30 -25.85 8.67
N VAL A 57 7.18 -25.83 7.93
CA VAL A 57 6.47 -27.06 7.54
C VAL A 57 7.37 -27.95 6.67
N ALA A 58 8.03 -27.38 5.66
CA ALA A 58 8.94 -28.13 4.80
C ALA A 58 10.08 -28.79 5.60
N SER A 59 10.64 -28.09 6.59
CA SER A 59 11.71 -28.63 7.46
C SER A 59 11.27 -29.85 8.29
N ILE A 60 9.97 -30.03 8.53
CA ILE A 60 9.42 -31.16 9.27
C ILE A 60 8.91 -32.25 8.31
N PHE A 61 8.23 -31.85 7.23
CA PHE A 61 7.54 -32.77 6.33
C PHE A 61 8.52 -33.54 5.42
N LEU A 62 9.58 -32.90 4.95
CA LEU A 62 10.62 -33.54 4.14
C LEU A 62 11.30 -34.72 4.88
N PRO A 63 11.87 -34.55 6.09
CA PRO A 63 12.49 -35.67 6.80
C PRO A 63 11.46 -36.72 7.22
N MET A 64 10.21 -36.34 7.47
CA MET A 64 9.14 -37.29 7.75
C MET A 64 8.84 -38.18 6.54
N ALA A 65 8.84 -37.60 5.33
CA ALA A 65 8.67 -38.37 4.08
C ALA A 65 9.85 -39.31 3.83
N ASP A 66 11.09 -38.87 4.11
CA ASP A 66 12.28 -39.71 4.01
C ASP A 66 12.22 -40.90 4.99
N LEU A 67 11.77 -40.68 6.23
CA LEU A 67 11.60 -41.76 7.21
C LEU A 67 10.58 -42.80 6.76
N VAL A 68 9.47 -42.40 6.13
CA VAL A 68 8.47 -43.34 5.58
C VAL A 68 9.09 -44.19 4.46
N ASN A 69 9.87 -43.58 3.56
CA ASN A 69 10.55 -44.30 2.48
C ASN A 69 11.63 -45.28 2.97
N VAL A 70 12.23 -45.05 4.14
CA VAL A 70 13.22 -45.96 4.75
C VAL A 70 12.57 -47.18 5.41
N ILE A 71 11.31 -47.07 5.82
CA ILE A 71 10.59 -48.12 6.56
C ILE A 71 9.76 -49.02 5.62
N GLN A 72 9.46 -48.57 4.39
CA GLN A 72 8.85 -49.39 3.33
C GLN A 72 9.90 -50.12 2.50
#